data_AF-A0A1M6UF25-F1
#
_entry.id   AF-A0A1M6UF25-F1
#
_cell.length_a   1.000
_cell.length_b   1.000
_cell.length_c   1.000
_cell.angle_alpha   90.00
_cell.angle_beta   90.00
_cell.angle_gamma   90.00
#
_symmetry.space_group_name_H-M   'P 1'
#
loop_
_entity.id
_entity.type
_entity.pdbx_description
1 polymer ?
#
loop_
_entity_poly.entity_id
_entity_poly.type
_entity_poly.pdbx_seq_one_letter_code
_entity_poly.pdbx_strand_id
1 'polypeptide(L)'
;MNSKIIAKHLVNSLMILFTIHCSLFTLSSCGGGDDDGRRLGEMIVGTWQRGWGEGDVVIEGNTELEPDNFTYDQFVFRGDGAYNGMVRKGSFSAYDDYGRIIYEGDYQCDNNNLKLQYIDTDGIKRTILAQVVEFSDTSIRFRYEEEQHNITVTFIIRKLSNESGGYYSSSSTTSL
;
A
#
# COMPACT_ATOMS: atom_id res chain seq x y z
N MET A 1 54.98 -46.34 18.33
CA MET A 1 55.41 -46.39 19.74
C MET A 1 56.20 -45.13 20.03
N ASN A 2 55.76 -44.39 21.06
CA ASN A 2 56.50 -43.49 21.98
C ASN A 2 57.53 -42.52 21.35
N SER A 3 57.54 -41.22 21.65
CA SER A 3 57.37 -40.60 22.96
C SER A 3 57.22 -39.09 22.74
N LYS A 4 56.24 -38.45 23.39
CA LYS A 4 56.44 -37.62 24.59
C LYS A 4 57.27 -36.36 24.33
N ILE A 5 56.62 -35.19 24.23
CA ILE A 5 56.33 -34.26 25.35
C ILE A 5 57.60 -33.49 25.77
N ILE A 6 57.36 -32.24 26.18
CA ILE A 6 58.22 -31.31 26.95
C ILE A 6 58.86 -30.26 26.04
N ALA A 7 58.18 -29.15 25.74
CA ALA A 7 57.80 -28.02 26.59
C ALA A 7 58.83 -26.89 26.63
N LYS A 8 58.29 -25.67 26.75
CA LYS A 8 58.95 -24.41 27.12
C LYS A 8 59.84 -23.87 25.98
N HIS A 9 59.71 -22.63 25.52
CA HIS A 9 59.42 -21.39 26.24
C HIS A 9 59.22 -20.29 25.17
N LEU A 10 58.32 -19.34 25.42
CA LEU A 10 58.53 -17.87 25.28
C LEU A 10 59.10 -17.38 23.91
N VAL A 11 58.53 -16.41 23.20
CA VAL A 11 58.02 -15.11 23.64
C VAL A 11 57.26 -14.49 22.43
N ASN A 12 56.31 -13.59 22.71
CA ASN A 12 55.92 -12.45 21.86
C ASN A 12 54.99 -12.69 20.66
N SER A 13 53.69 -12.52 20.89
CA SER A 13 52.89 -11.50 20.17
C SER A 13 51.63 -11.28 21.00
N LEU A 14 51.69 -10.31 21.91
CA LEU A 14 51.33 -8.91 21.65
C LEU A 14 49.82 -8.77 21.42
N MET A 15 49.23 -8.16 22.45
CA MET A 15 47.85 -7.76 22.60
C MET A 15 47.13 -7.40 21.30
N ILE A 16 46.02 -8.07 21.04
CA ILE A 16 44.83 -7.37 20.53
C ILE A 16 43.66 -7.78 21.40
N LEU A 17 43.50 -7.00 22.47
CA LEU A 17 42.29 -6.86 23.25
C LEU A 17 41.23 -6.29 22.29
N PHE A 18 40.51 -7.14 21.56
CA PHE A 18 39.32 -6.69 20.83
C PHE A 18 38.20 -6.49 21.86
N THR A 19 38.23 -5.29 22.43
CA THR A 19 37.16 -4.64 23.15
C THR A 19 35.84 -4.93 22.43
N ILE A 20 34.98 -5.69 23.10
CA ILE A 20 33.56 -5.83 22.78
C ILE A 20 32.97 -4.43 22.95
N HIS A 21 33.03 -3.62 21.89
CA HIS A 21 32.13 -2.49 21.72
C HIS A 21 30.76 -3.10 21.48
N CYS A 22 30.07 -3.33 22.59
CA CYS A 22 28.63 -3.41 22.63
C CYS A 22 28.13 -2.04 22.15
N SER A 23 28.13 -1.86 20.82
CA SER A 23 27.39 -0.79 20.18
C SER A 23 25.95 -1.06 20.57
N LEU A 24 25.49 -0.34 21.60
CA LEU A 24 24.09 -0.08 21.83
C LEU A 24 23.51 0.29 20.46
N PHE A 25 22.85 -0.66 19.82
CA PHE A 25 21.78 -0.36 18.89
C PHE A 25 20.73 0.36 19.72
N THR A 26 20.94 1.67 19.85
CA THR A 26 19.86 2.59 20.13
C THR A 26 18.90 2.42 18.96
N LEU A 27 17.84 1.64 19.18
CA LEU A 27 16.62 1.72 18.41
C LEU A 27 16.03 3.11 18.69
N SER A 28 16.64 4.14 18.13
CA SER A 28 16.08 5.48 18.03
C SER A 28 15.09 5.48 16.88
N SER A 29 13.95 4.80 17.08
CA SER A 29 12.70 5.14 16.39
C SER A 29 11.52 4.49 17.11
N CYS A 30 11.15 5.04 18.27
CA CYS A 30 9.74 5.26 18.52
C CYS A 30 9.44 6.68 18.02
N GLY A 31 9.48 6.87 16.70
CA GLY A 31 8.70 7.93 16.09
C GLY A 31 7.25 7.56 16.33
N GLY A 32 6.69 8.01 17.46
CA GLY A 32 5.25 8.15 17.60
C GLY A 32 4.83 9.10 16.50
N GLY A 33 4.47 8.53 15.36
CA GLY A 33 3.78 9.25 14.31
C GLY A 33 2.60 9.91 14.96
N ASP A 34 2.55 11.23 14.79
CA ASP A 34 1.46 12.11 15.12
C ASP A 34 0.17 11.46 14.60
N ASP A 35 -0.47 10.60 15.41
CA ASP A 35 -1.81 10.09 15.16
C ASP A 35 -2.68 11.32 15.37
N ASP A 36 -2.82 12.11 14.30
CA ASP A 36 -3.67 13.30 14.21
C ASP A 36 -5.16 12.97 14.40
N GLY A 37 -5.45 11.77 14.88
CA GLY A 37 -6.75 11.18 15.13
C GLY A 37 -7.36 10.54 13.89
N ARG A 38 -6.77 10.70 12.71
CA ARG A 38 -7.39 10.24 11.47
C ARG A 38 -7.26 8.73 11.30
N ARG A 39 -8.37 8.12 10.91
CA ARG A 39 -8.46 6.69 10.65
C ARG A 39 -8.80 6.47 9.19
N LEU A 40 -8.02 5.65 8.48
CA LEU A 40 -8.33 5.29 7.09
C LEU A 40 -9.75 4.72 6.98
N GLY A 41 -10.15 3.93 7.98
CA GLY A 41 -11.50 3.38 8.08
C GLY A 41 -12.58 4.45 8.05
N GLU A 42 -12.38 5.67 8.52
CA GLU A 42 -13.42 6.71 8.47
C GLU A 42 -13.57 7.32 7.08
N MET A 43 -12.47 7.41 6.33
CA MET A 43 -12.41 8.17 5.08
C MET A 43 -12.47 7.33 3.81
N ILE A 44 -12.11 6.04 3.87
CA ILE A 44 -11.96 5.17 2.69
C ILE A 44 -13.26 5.01 1.91
N VAL A 45 -14.43 5.13 2.56
CA VAL A 45 -15.73 5.03 1.90
C VAL A 45 -15.90 6.16 0.90
N GLY A 46 -16.24 5.79 -0.33
CA GLY A 46 -16.40 6.70 -1.46
C GLY A 46 -15.77 6.17 -2.74
N THR A 47 -15.72 7.05 -3.73
CA THR A 47 -15.15 6.78 -5.04
C THR A 47 -13.77 7.43 -5.16
N TRP A 48 -12.81 6.68 -5.67
CA TRP A 48 -11.42 7.06 -5.78
C TRP A 48 -10.93 6.79 -7.20
N GLN A 49 -10.22 7.76 -7.78
CA GLN A 49 -9.60 7.65 -9.09
C GLN A 49 -8.11 7.38 -8.95
N ARG A 50 -7.57 6.46 -9.75
CA ARG A 50 -6.15 6.27 -9.92
C ARG A 50 -5.50 7.57 -10.38
N GLY A 51 -4.32 7.86 -9.86
CA GLY A 51 -3.46 8.90 -10.39
C GLY A 51 -2.82 8.54 -11.74
N TRP A 52 -2.81 9.51 -12.64
CA TRP A 52 -2.27 9.39 -13.99
C TRP A 52 -1.02 10.27 -14.21
N GLY A 53 -0.57 10.98 -13.16
CA GLY A 53 0.63 11.80 -13.21
C GLY A 53 1.92 11.00 -13.03
N GLU A 54 3.05 11.62 -13.35
CA GLU A 54 4.36 11.06 -13.05
C GLU A 54 4.51 10.80 -11.54
N GLY A 55 4.90 9.59 -11.17
CA GLY A 55 5.05 9.17 -9.77
C GLY A 55 3.77 8.73 -9.06
N ASP A 56 2.61 8.75 -9.73
CA ASP A 56 1.36 8.23 -9.16
C ASP A 56 1.28 6.71 -9.17
N VAL A 57 1.98 6.08 -10.12
CA VAL A 57 2.21 4.64 -10.17
C VAL A 57 3.71 4.42 -10.26
N VAL A 58 4.26 3.72 -9.27
CA VAL A 58 5.67 3.36 -9.21
C VAL A 58 5.77 1.83 -9.22
N ILE A 59 6.54 1.30 -10.16
CA ILE A 59 6.78 -0.13 -10.31
C ILE A 59 8.25 -0.36 -9.96
N GLU A 60 8.49 -1.13 -8.90
CA GLU A 60 9.82 -1.49 -8.43
C GLU A 60 10.08 -2.98 -8.71
N GLY A 61 11.17 -3.27 -9.42
CA GLY A 61 11.55 -4.61 -9.79
C GLY A 61 12.14 -4.66 -11.20
N ASN A 62 12.59 -5.85 -11.61
CA ASN A 62 13.08 -6.06 -12.97
C ASN A 62 11.92 -6.49 -13.88
N THR A 63 11.28 -5.52 -14.53
CA THR A 63 10.12 -5.76 -15.41
C THR A 63 10.09 -4.76 -16.56
N GLU A 64 9.42 -5.14 -17.65
CA GLU A 64 9.07 -4.25 -18.77
C GLU A 64 7.67 -3.63 -18.59
N LEU A 65 6.99 -3.91 -17.48
CA LEU A 65 5.68 -3.35 -17.20
C LEU A 65 5.76 -1.83 -16.95
N GLU A 66 4.90 -1.11 -17.65
CA GLU A 66 4.62 0.31 -17.51
C GLU A 66 3.35 0.53 -16.69
N PRO A 67 3.15 1.72 -16.10
CA PRO A 67 1.92 2.08 -15.39
C PRO A 67 0.63 1.77 -16.16
N ASP A 68 0.64 1.94 -17.49
CA ASP A 68 -0.52 1.74 -18.34
C ASP A 68 -0.88 0.26 -18.55
N ASN A 69 0.01 -0.67 -18.18
CA ASN A 69 -0.34 -2.09 -18.14
C ASN A 69 -1.31 -2.44 -16.99
N PHE A 70 -1.47 -1.55 -16.00
CA PHE A 70 -2.45 -1.69 -14.94
C PHE A 70 -3.75 -0.98 -15.33
N THR A 71 -4.80 -1.76 -15.61
CA THR A 71 -6.07 -1.23 -16.13
C THR A 71 -6.95 -0.57 -15.08
N TYR A 72 -6.50 -0.42 -13.83
CA TYR A 72 -7.29 0.25 -12.80
C TYR A 72 -7.46 1.73 -13.13
N ASP A 73 -8.70 2.22 -13.22
CA ASP A 73 -9.00 3.65 -13.29
C ASP A 73 -9.72 4.13 -12.03
N GLN A 74 -10.71 3.38 -11.55
CA GLN A 74 -11.53 3.81 -10.41
C GLN A 74 -11.76 2.67 -9.41
N PHE A 75 -11.81 3.04 -8.13
CA PHE A 75 -12.18 2.18 -7.01
C PHE A 75 -13.37 2.78 -6.26
N VAL A 76 -14.36 1.96 -5.95
CA VAL A 76 -15.52 2.35 -5.12
C VAL A 76 -15.50 1.48 -3.88
N PHE A 77 -15.33 2.09 -2.70
CA PHE A 77 -15.41 1.40 -1.41
C PHE A 77 -16.73 1.74 -0.72
N ARG A 78 -17.53 0.72 -0.41
CA ARG A 78 -18.84 0.89 0.21
C ARG A 78 -18.76 0.74 1.73
N GLY A 79 -19.65 1.45 2.43
CA GLY A 79 -19.78 1.40 3.90
C GLY A 79 -20.78 0.35 4.39
N ASP A 80 -21.02 -0.69 3.61
CA ASP A 80 -22.04 -1.72 3.81
C ASP A 80 -21.62 -2.87 4.75
N GLY A 81 -20.37 -2.86 5.22
CA GLY A 81 -19.87 -3.80 6.24
C GLY A 81 -19.77 -3.20 7.64
N ALA A 82 -18.88 -3.77 8.45
CA ALA A 82 -18.67 -3.37 9.85
C ALA A 82 -17.53 -2.36 10.01
N TYR A 83 -17.64 -1.49 11.02
CA TYR A 83 -16.55 -0.61 11.46
C TYR A 83 -16.53 -0.51 12.99
N ASN A 84 -15.36 -0.73 13.60
CA ASN A 84 -15.19 -0.73 15.06
C ASN A 84 -14.29 0.40 15.59
N GLY A 85 -14.02 1.44 14.78
CA GLY A 85 -13.08 2.51 15.12
C GLY A 85 -11.65 2.26 14.65
N MET A 86 -11.24 0.99 14.48
CA MET A 86 -9.87 0.63 14.08
C MET A 86 -9.80 -0.07 12.72
N VAL A 87 -10.74 -0.99 12.48
CA VAL A 87 -10.82 -1.82 11.28
C VAL A 87 -12.18 -1.62 10.62
N ARG A 88 -12.17 -1.27 9.33
CA ARG A 88 -13.38 -1.24 8.49
C ARG A 88 -13.41 -2.44 7.55
N LYS A 89 -14.62 -2.93 7.30
CA LYS A 89 -14.94 -3.92 6.26
C LYS A 89 -16.09 -3.41 5.41
N GLY A 90 -16.19 -3.89 4.18
CA GLY A 90 -17.30 -3.63 3.27
C GLY A 90 -17.04 -4.25 1.91
N SER A 91 -17.88 -3.92 0.93
CA SER A 91 -17.66 -4.29 -0.45
C SER A 91 -16.88 -3.23 -1.22
N PHE A 92 -16.16 -3.65 -2.26
CA PHE A 92 -15.52 -2.76 -3.22
C PHE A 92 -15.82 -3.19 -4.65
N SER A 93 -15.74 -2.23 -5.58
CA SER A 93 -15.71 -2.48 -7.02
C SER A 93 -14.53 -1.71 -7.62
N ALA A 94 -13.82 -2.30 -8.57
CA ALA A 94 -12.77 -1.65 -9.35
C ALA A 94 -13.19 -1.60 -10.83
N TYR A 95 -12.87 -0.49 -11.51
CA TYR A 95 -13.26 -0.21 -12.88
C TYR A 95 -12.04 0.06 -13.76
N ASP A 96 -12.16 -0.27 -15.04
CA ASP A 96 -11.20 0.12 -16.07
C ASP A 96 -11.44 1.52 -16.64
N ASP A 97 -10.54 1.94 -17.52
CA ASP A 97 -10.56 3.21 -18.26
C ASP A 97 -11.78 3.38 -19.19
N TYR A 98 -12.51 2.28 -19.48
CA TYR A 98 -13.76 2.29 -20.21
C TYR A 98 -14.99 2.32 -19.28
N GLY A 99 -14.79 2.39 -17.97
CA GLY A 99 -15.86 2.37 -16.96
C GLY A 99 -16.49 0.99 -16.77
N ARG A 100 -15.82 -0.09 -17.19
CA ARG A 100 -16.28 -1.47 -16.98
C ARG A 100 -15.74 -1.99 -15.66
N ILE A 101 -16.58 -2.71 -14.93
CA ILE A 101 -16.17 -3.40 -13.72
C ILE A 101 -15.16 -4.50 -14.08
N ILE A 102 -13.98 -4.45 -13.47
CA ILE A 102 -12.95 -5.48 -13.60
C ILE A 102 -12.89 -6.40 -12.38
N TYR A 103 -13.17 -5.88 -11.19
CA TYR A 103 -13.24 -6.68 -9.96
C TYR A 103 -14.35 -6.21 -9.03
N GLU A 104 -14.99 -7.16 -8.36
CA GLU A 104 -15.88 -6.92 -7.24
C GLU A 104 -15.60 -7.90 -6.11
N GLY A 105 -15.73 -7.43 -4.87
CA GLY A 105 -15.60 -8.28 -3.71
C GLY A 105 -15.56 -7.51 -2.40
N ASP A 106 -14.84 -8.05 -1.43
CA ASP A 106 -14.77 -7.53 -0.07
C ASP A 106 -13.44 -6.82 0.19
N TYR A 107 -13.48 -5.74 0.97
CA TYR A 107 -12.29 -5.13 1.53
C TYR A 107 -12.28 -5.19 3.05
N GLN A 108 -11.07 -5.16 3.61
CA GLN A 108 -10.82 -4.87 5.01
C GLN A 108 -9.65 -3.90 5.08
N CYS A 109 -9.76 -2.84 5.88
CA CYS A 109 -8.66 -1.91 6.09
C CYS A 109 -8.49 -1.47 7.55
N ASP A 110 -7.25 -1.11 7.87
CA ASP A 110 -6.83 -0.32 9.03
C ASP A 110 -5.88 0.79 8.56
N ASN A 111 -5.22 1.51 9.46
CA ASN A 111 -4.33 2.63 9.07
C ASN A 111 -3.09 2.19 8.26
N ASN A 112 -2.70 0.93 8.31
CA ASN A 112 -1.46 0.41 7.72
C ASN A 112 -1.70 -0.65 6.64
N ASN A 113 -2.89 -1.24 6.58
CA ASN A 113 -3.18 -2.37 5.71
C ASN A 113 -4.49 -2.18 4.96
N LEU A 114 -4.48 -2.56 3.69
CA LEU A 114 -5.66 -2.72 2.85
C LEU A 114 -5.65 -4.12 2.26
N LYS A 115 -6.66 -4.91 2.60
CA LYS A 115 -6.90 -6.23 2.03
C LYS A 115 -8.07 -6.16 1.08
N LEU A 116 -7.89 -6.62 -0.15
CA LEU A 116 -8.95 -6.78 -1.15
C LEU A 116 -9.11 -8.26 -1.46
N GLN A 117 -10.34 -8.76 -1.47
CA GLN A 117 -10.66 -10.14 -1.82
C GLN A 117 -11.74 -10.13 -2.91
N TYR A 118 -11.49 -10.80 -4.03
CA TYR A 118 -12.40 -10.85 -5.17
C TYR A 118 -12.32 -12.21 -5.85
N ILE A 119 -13.23 -12.45 -6.79
CA ILE A 119 -13.19 -13.61 -7.69
C ILE A 119 -12.74 -13.10 -9.05
N ASP A 120 -11.67 -13.68 -9.60
CA ASP A 120 -11.18 -13.31 -10.94
C ASP A 120 -12.05 -13.89 -12.07
N THR A 121 -11.67 -13.61 -13.32
CA THR A 121 -12.40 -14.08 -14.51
C THR A 121 -12.44 -15.60 -14.63
N ASP A 122 -11.52 -16.31 -13.99
CA ASP A 122 -11.44 -17.77 -13.99
C ASP A 122 -12.24 -18.39 -12.83
N GLY A 123 -12.94 -17.57 -12.03
CA GLY A 123 -13.69 -18.03 -10.87
C GLY A 123 -12.80 -18.30 -9.64
N ILE A 124 -11.53 -17.89 -9.66
CA ILE A 124 -10.58 -18.13 -8.59
C ILE A 124 -10.64 -17.00 -7.58
N LYS A 125 -10.74 -17.36 -6.30
CA LYS A 125 -10.66 -16.38 -5.20
C LYS A 125 -9.23 -15.83 -5.10
N ARG A 126 -9.09 -14.52 -5.31
CA ARG A 126 -7.84 -13.77 -5.17
C ARG A 126 -7.85 -12.96 -3.89
N THR A 127 -6.67 -12.62 -3.41
CA THR A 127 -6.47 -11.71 -2.28
C THR A 127 -5.27 -10.83 -2.56
N ILE A 128 -5.48 -9.52 -2.55
CA ILE A 128 -4.40 -8.52 -2.57
C ILE A 128 -4.19 -8.04 -1.14
N LEU A 129 -2.96 -8.12 -0.67
CA LEU A 129 -2.54 -7.53 0.60
C LEU A 129 -1.65 -6.33 0.29
N ALA A 130 -2.18 -5.14 0.52
CA ALA A 130 -1.48 -3.89 0.32
C ALA A 130 -1.12 -3.24 1.67
N GLN A 131 0.08 -2.67 1.73
CA GLN A 131 0.47 -1.75 2.79
C GLN A 131 -0.02 -0.35 2.43
N VAL A 132 -0.72 0.30 3.36
CA VAL A 132 -1.06 1.71 3.29
C VAL A 132 0.18 2.49 3.72
N VAL A 133 0.73 3.27 2.80
CA VAL A 133 1.95 4.07 3.02
C VAL A 133 1.60 5.42 3.63
N GLU A 134 0.55 6.05 3.10
CA GLU A 134 0.10 7.39 3.50
C GLU A 134 -1.36 7.57 3.09
N PHE A 135 -2.14 8.32 3.86
CA PHE A 135 -3.50 8.69 3.49
C PHE A 135 -3.88 10.09 3.98
N SER A 136 -4.83 10.70 3.27
CA SER A 136 -5.50 11.95 3.60
C SER A 136 -6.96 11.89 3.16
N ASP A 137 -7.74 12.93 3.45
CA ASP A 137 -9.14 13.02 3.01
C ASP A 137 -9.30 13.02 1.48
N THR A 138 -8.21 13.27 0.75
CA THR A 138 -8.20 13.41 -0.71
C THR A 138 -7.35 12.38 -1.42
N SER A 139 -6.51 11.62 -0.72
CA SER A 139 -5.58 10.67 -1.35
C SER A 139 -5.26 9.47 -0.47
N ILE A 140 -5.06 8.31 -1.07
CA ILE A 140 -4.49 7.13 -0.42
C ILE A 140 -3.32 6.65 -1.28
N ARG A 141 -2.15 6.49 -0.66
CA ARG A 141 -1.00 5.81 -1.26
C ARG A 141 -0.89 4.42 -0.64
N PHE A 142 -0.95 3.39 -1.46
CA PHE A 142 -0.76 2.02 -1.03
C PHE A 142 0.19 1.27 -1.96
N ARG A 143 0.87 0.26 -1.42
CA ARG A 143 1.82 -0.59 -2.15
C ARG A 143 1.48 -2.06 -1.95
N TYR A 144 1.65 -2.89 -2.97
CA TYR A 144 1.50 -4.34 -2.86
C TYR A 144 2.52 -5.08 -3.72
N GLU A 145 2.78 -6.34 -3.40
CA GLU A 145 3.61 -7.23 -4.19
C GLU A 145 2.76 -7.93 -5.26
N GLU A 146 3.13 -7.76 -6.53
CA GLU A 146 2.53 -8.48 -7.64
C GLU A 146 3.37 -9.74 -7.88
N GLU A 147 2.80 -10.89 -7.50
CA GLU A 147 3.52 -12.16 -7.44
C GLU A 147 3.87 -12.72 -8.83
N GLN A 148 3.05 -12.44 -9.87
CA GLN A 148 3.27 -13.02 -11.20
C GLN A 148 4.56 -12.51 -11.84
N HIS A 149 4.91 -11.25 -11.58
CA HIS A 149 6.10 -10.59 -12.12
C HIS A 149 7.18 -10.35 -11.06
N ASN A 150 6.92 -10.69 -9.80
CA ASN A 150 7.83 -10.48 -8.68
C ASN A 150 8.27 -9.00 -8.57
N ILE A 151 7.27 -8.11 -8.59
CA ILE A 151 7.45 -6.65 -8.50
C ILE A 151 6.67 -6.07 -7.33
N THR A 152 7.07 -4.89 -6.87
CA THR A 152 6.26 -4.06 -5.96
C THR A 152 5.62 -2.94 -6.76
N VAL A 153 4.31 -2.77 -6.60
CA VAL A 153 3.55 -1.71 -7.26
C VAL A 153 2.99 -0.77 -6.21
N THR A 154 3.28 0.52 -6.35
CA THR A 154 2.71 1.59 -5.51
C THR A 154 1.73 2.40 -6.34
N PHE A 155 0.51 2.57 -5.81
CA PHE A 155 -0.53 3.41 -6.40
C PHE A 155 -0.85 4.59 -5.48
N ILE A 156 -1.12 5.73 -6.08
CA ILE A 156 -1.83 6.85 -5.47
C ILE A 156 -3.24 6.90 -6.07
N ILE A 157 -4.25 6.78 -5.21
CA ILE A 157 -5.65 7.02 -5.58
C ILE A 157 -6.14 8.31 -4.94
N ARG A 158 -6.97 9.07 -5.64
CA ARG A 158 -7.49 10.38 -5.23
C ARG A 158 -9.00 10.34 -5.10
N LYS A 159 -9.54 10.92 -4.03
CA LYS A 159 -10.98 10.93 -3.78
C LYS A 159 -11.66 11.80 -4.83
N LEU A 160 -12.65 11.26 -5.52
CA LEU A 160 -13.54 12.08 -6.33
C LEU A 160 -14.45 12.85 -5.37
N SER A 161 -14.30 14.18 -5.34
CA SER A 161 -15.16 15.02 -4.51
C SER A 161 -16.60 14.88 -5.00
N ASN A 162 -17.53 14.63 -4.07
CA ASN A 162 -18.97 14.80 -4.31
C ASN A 162 -19.34 16.30 -4.38
N GLU A 163 -18.48 17.16 -4.94
CA GLU A 163 -18.94 18.48 -5.34
C GLU A 163 -19.82 18.27 -6.55
N SER A 164 -21.13 18.40 -6.32
CA SER A 164 -22.17 18.42 -7.32
C SER A 164 -21.71 19.11 -8.60
N GLY A 165 -21.39 18.32 -9.62
CA GLY A 165 -21.37 18.78 -11.00
C GLY A 165 -22.78 19.25 -11.34
N GLY A 166 -23.06 20.53 -11.07
CA GLY A 166 -24.27 21.19 -11.46
C GLY A 166 -24.41 21.07 -12.96
N TYR A 167 -25.39 20.31 -13.43
CA TYR A 167 -25.89 20.41 -14.78
C TYR A 167 -26.37 21.86 -14.97
N TYR A 168 -25.55 22.70 -15.60
CA TYR A 168 -26.01 23.96 -16.15
C TYR A 168 -26.97 23.64 -17.30
N SER A 169 -28.24 23.49 -16.97
CA SER A 169 -29.32 23.56 -17.94
C SER A 169 -29.38 24.99 -18.45
N SER A 170 -28.75 25.26 -19.58
CA SER A 170 -28.93 26.50 -20.32
C SER A 170 -30.34 26.48 -20.94
N SER A 171 -31.33 27.01 -20.21
CA SER A 171 -32.61 27.36 -20.82
C SER A 171 -32.40 28.63 -21.65
N SER A 172 -32.14 28.46 -22.94
CA SER A 172 -32.23 29.54 -23.92
C SER A 172 -33.69 29.97 -24.03
N THR A 173 -34.08 31.00 -23.28
CA THR A 173 -35.35 31.69 -23.50
C THR A 173 -35.20 32.60 -24.72
N THR A 174 -35.73 32.14 -25.85
CA THR A 174 -35.94 32.99 -27.03
C THR A 174 -37.25 33.74 -26.83
N SER A 175 -37.18 35.01 -26.44
CA SER A 175 -38.34 35.91 -26.47
C SER A 175 -38.60 36.33 -27.92
N LEU A 176 -39.81 36.01 -28.40
CA LEU A 176 -40.46 36.61 -29.57
C LEU A 176 -40.83 38.07 -29.30
#